data_AF-A0A2N0VEX1-F1
#
_entry.id   AF-A0A2N0VEX1-F1
#
_cell.length_a   1.000
_cell.length_b   1.000
_cell.length_c   1.000
_cell.angle_alpha   90.00
_cell.angle_beta   90.00
_cell.angle_gamma   90.00
#
_symmetry.space_group_name_H-M   'P 1'
#
loop_
_entity.id
_entity.type
_entity.pdbx_description
1 polymer ?
#
loop_
_entity_poly.entity_id
_entity_poly.type
_entity_poly.pdbx_seq_one_letter_code
_entity_poly.pdbx_strand_id
1 'polypeptide(L)'
;MSKQKAPVNNTYLSEEELSHFKEKLHQEKREAESMIDDLKSNLDSLNDSADDVQSSQDHHQGDLGTKENRKATILKKIEKQTEKLDQITVALDRIETGNYGICVDTGEQIQKERLEAIPYAIRSVVAKD
;
A
#
# COMPACT_ATOMS: atom_id res chain seq x y z
N MET A 1 -21.30 -14.38 30.52
CA MET A 1 -20.79 -13.07 31.00
C MET A 1 -19.57 -12.70 30.16
N SER A 2 -19.78 -12.16 28.96
CA SER A 2 -18.67 -11.70 28.12
C SER A 2 -18.60 -10.19 28.24
N LYS A 3 -17.78 -9.70 29.17
CA LYS A 3 -17.47 -8.27 29.25
C LYS A 3 -16.70 -7.92 27.98
N GLN A 4 -17.37 -7.33 26.98
CA GLN A 4 -16.69 -6.55 25.96
C GLN A 4 -15.96 -5.43 26.70
N LYS A 5 -14.63 -5.56 26.83
CA LYS A 5 -13.78 -4.44 27.25
C LYS A 5 -14.03 -3.33 26.24
N ALA A 6 -14.44 -2.16 26.71
CA ALA A 6 -14.47 -0.95 25.90
C ALA A 6 -13.10 -0.78 25.21
N PRO A 7 -13.06 -0.28 23.96
CA PRO A 7 -11.79 -0.01 23.29
C PRO A 7 -10.96 0.90 24.20
N VAL A 8 -9.81 0.41 24.63
CA VAL A 8 -8.85 1.23 25.36
C VAL A 8 -8.27 2.15 24.31
N ASN A 9 -8.70 3.41 24.30
CA ASN A 9 -8.16 4.40 23.39
C ASN A 9 -6.70 4.64 23.79
N ASN A 10 -5.78 4.04 23.04
CA ASN A 10 -4.35 4.05 23.29
C ASN A 10 -3.63 5.08 22.42
N THR A 11 -4.35 5.78 21.54
CA THR A 11 -3.80 6.84 20.70
C THR A 11 -3.57 8.12 21.52
N TYR A 12 -2.59 8.90 21.08
CA TYR A 12 -2.25 10.21 21.65
C TYR A 12 -2.76 11.37 20.78
N LEU A 13 -3.47 11.03 19.69
CA LEU A 13 -4.00 11.96 18.70
C LEU A 13 -5.40 12.43 19.09
N SER A 14 -5.72 13.70 18.78
CA SER A 14 -7.08 14.24 18.97
C SER A 14 -8.06 13.69 17.93
N GLU A 15 -9.36 13.85 18.17
CA GLU A 15 -10.39 13.47 17.18
C GLU A 15 -10.22 14.22 15.85
N GLU A 16 -9.82 15.49 15.90
CA GLU A 16 -9.55 16.30 14.71
C GLU A 16 -8.35 15.73 13.91
N GLU A 17 -7.28 15.34 14.61
CA GLU A 17 -6.11 14.72 14.00
C GLU A 17 -6.44 13.35 13.40
N LEU A 18 -7.23 12.54 14.11
CA LEU A 18 -7.69 11.25 13.60
C LEU A 18 -8.55 11.42 12.34
N SER A 19 -9.43 12.42 12.31
CA SER A 19 -10.21 12.74 11.11
C SER A 19 -9.31 13.14 9.94
N HIS A 20 -8.31 14.00 10.20
CA HIS A 20 -7.33 14.39 9.19
C HIS A 20 -6.58 13.18 8.60
N PHE A 21 -6.05 12.30 9.45
CA PHE A 21 -5.35 11.10 9.00
C PHE A 21 -6.27 10.10 8.30
N LYS A 22 -7.53 9.98 8.73
CA LYS A 22 -8.53 9.12 8.07
C LYS A 22 -8.80 9.58 6.64
N GLU A 23 -8.99 10.88 6.43
CA GLU A 23 -9.16 11.45 5.09
C GLU A 23 -7.92 11.21 4.21
N LYS A 24 -6.73 11.41 4.77
CA LYS A 24 -5.46 11.18 4.09
C LYS A 24 -5.28 9.71 3.70
N LEU A 25 -5.60 8.77 4.59
CA LEU A 25 -5.59 7.33 4.30
C LEU A 25 -6.58 6.96 3.19
N HIS A 26 -7.78 7.55 3.17
CA HIS A 26 -8.73 7.33 2.09
C HIS A 26 -8.24 7.88 0.75
N GLN A 27 -7.54 9.02 0.75
CA GLN A 27 -6.92 9.57 -0.45
C GLN A 27 -5.81 8.64 -0.98
N GLU A 28 -4.89 8.22 -0.10
CA GLU A 28 -3.81 7.28 -0.44
C GLU A 28 -4.35 5.94 -0.96
N LYS A 29 -5.48 5.48 -0.42
CA LYS A 29 -6.17 4.27 -0.89
C LYS A 29 -6.60 4.41 -2.35
N ARG A 30 -7.31 5.49 -2.68
CA ARG A 30 -7.79 5.75 -4.04
C ARG A 30 -6.63 5.85 -5.03
N GLU A 31 -5.55 6.51 -4.64
CA GLU A 31 -4.36 6.65 -5.47
C GLU A 31 -3.67 5.31 -5.72
N ALA A 32 -3.55 4.46 -4.70
CA ALA A 32 -2.98 3.12 -4.85
C ALA A 32 -3.86 2.21 -5.71
N GLU A 33 -5.19 2.25 -5.54
CA GLU A 33 -6.16 1.54 -6.38
C GLU A 33 -6.04 1.97 -7.85
N SER A 34 -6.04 3.28 -8.13
CA SER A 34 -5.86 3.81 -9.47
C SER A 34 -4.53 3.37 -10.09
N MET A 35 -3.44 3.40 -9.33
CA MET A 35 -2.13 2.98 -9.82
C MET A 35 -2.08 1.48 -10.14
N ILE A 36 -2.77 0.64 -9.36
CA ILE A 36 -2.88 -0.79 -9.65
C ILE A 36 -3.62 -1.01 -10.96
N ASP A 37 -4.73 -0.30 -11.18
CA ASP A 37 -5.52 -0.43 -12.41
C ASP A 37 -4.70 0.01 -13.63
N ASP A 38 -3.99 1.13 -13.55
CA ASP A 38 -3.06 1.58 -14.60
C ASP A 38 -1.99 0.52 -14.90
N LEU A 39 -1.36 -0.04 -13.85
CA LEU A 39 -0.33 -1.06 -14.00
C LEU A 39 -0.86 -2.35 -14.64
N LYS A 40 -2.10 -2.75 -14.31
CA LYS A 40 -2.78 -3.88 -14.94
C LYS A 40 -3.05 -3.62 -16.42
N SER A 41 -3.58 -2.45 -16.79
CA SER A 41 -3.79 -2.09 -18.20
C SER A 41 -2.46 -2.04 -18.99
N ASN A 42 -1.37 -1.60 -18.35
CA ASN A 42 -0.03 -1.66 -18.95
C ASN A 42 0.42 -3.12 -19.17
N LEU A 43 0.14 -4.01 -18.22
CA LEU A 43 0.47 -5.42 -18.33
C LEU A 43 -0.33 -6.10 -19.46
N ASP A 44 -1.63 -5.82 -19.56
CA ASP A 44 -2.50 -6.33 -20.61
C ASP A 44 -2.03 -5.86 -21.99
N SER A 45 -1.69 -4.59 -22.14
CA SER A 45 -1.13 -4.03 -23.38
C SER A 45 0.16 -4.72 -23.83
N LEU A 46 1.02 -5.12 -22.88
CA LEU A 46 2.24 -5.88 -23.17
C LEU A 46 1.96 -7.33 -23.60
N ASN A 47 0.83 -7.90 -23.17
CA ASN A 47 0.40 -9.24 -23.57
C ASN A 47 -0.30 -9.21 -24.94
N ASP A 48 -1.14 -8.22 -25.24
CA ASP A 48 -1.79 -8.06 -26.55
C ASP A 48 -0.77 -7.81 -27.67
N SER A 49 0.29 -7.06 -27.36
CA SER A 49 1.44 -6.87 -28.27
C SER A 49 2.24 -8.16 -28.54
N ALA A 50 1.90 -9.29 -27.91
CA ALA A 50 2.50 -10.60 -28.17
C ALA A 50 1.66 -11.45 -29.14
N ASP A 51 0.35 -11.19 -29.26
CA ASP A 51 -0.57 -11.97 -30.10
C ASP A 51 -0.49 -11.54 -31.58
N ASP A 52 -0.32 -10.24 -31.84
CA ASP A 52 -0.22 -9.68 -33.22
C ASP A 52 1.13 -9.98 -33.93
N VAL A 53 2.16 -10.38 -33.17
CA VAL A 53 3.52 -10.67 -33.67
C VAL A 53 3.78 -12.14 -33.96
N GLN A 54 2.83 -13.05 -33.70
CA GLN A 54 2.96 -14.45 -34.13
C GLN A 54 2.98 -14.63 -35.66
N SER A 55 2.68 -13.57 -36.42
CA SER A 55 2.73 -13.55 -37.89
C SER A 55 4.11 -13.19 -38.48
N SER A 56 5.06 -12.66 -37.68
CA SER A 56 6.36 -12.20 -38.18
C SER A 56 7.52 -12.86 -37.43
N GLN A 57 7.97 -13.99 -37.99
CA GLN A 57 9.10 -14.78 -37.52
C GLN A 57 10.44 -14.03 -37.69
N ASP A 58 10.74 -13.08 -36.81
CA ASP A 58 12.08 -12.49 -36.68
C ASP A 58 12.33 -11.89 -35.28
N HIS A 59 12.15 -12.70 -34.23
CA HIS A 59 12.49 -12.29 -32.87
C HIS A 59 14.00 -12.39 -32.63
N HIS A 60 14.68 -11.24 -32.58
CA HIS A 60 15.97 -11.13 -31.91
C HIS A 60 15.79 -11.54 -30.45
N GLN A 61 16.52 -12.56 -29.96
CA GLN A 61 16.41 -13.07 -28.58
C GLN A 61 16.52 -11.99 -27.49
N GLY A 62 17.12 -10.82 -27.80
CA GLY A 62 17.17 -9.66 -26.91
C GLY A 62 15.84 -8.94 -26.66
N ASP A 63 14.87 -8.97 -27.60
CA ASP A 63 13.56 -8.31 -27.43
C ASP A 63 12.66 -9.09 -26.45
N LEU A 64 12.68 -10.43 -26.52
CA LEU A 64 11.94 -11.29 -25.61
C LEU A 64 12.42 -11.14 -24.15
N GLY A 65 13.74 -11.10 -23.93
CA GLY A 65 14.30 -10.85 -22.59
C GLY A 65 13.93 -9.48 -22.03
N THR A 66 13.80 -8.47 -22.90
CA THR A 66 13.39 -7.12 -22.50
C THR A 66 11.91 -7.08 -22.10
N LYS A 67 11.03 -7.78 -22.81
CA LYS A 67 9.59 -7.85 -22.51
C LYS A 67 9.32 -8.56 -21.17
N GLU A 68 9.93 -9.71 -20.94
CA GLU A 68 9.76 -10.45 -19.69
C GLU A 68 10.26 -9.65 -18.47
N ASN A 69 11.39 -8.93 -18.62
CA ASN A 69 11.87 -8.04 -17.56
C ASN A 69 10.91 -6.88 -17.27
N ARG A 70 10.25 -6.32 -18.30
CA ARG A 70 9.21 -5.29 -18.13
C ARG A 70 7.99 -5.82 -17.39
N LYS A 71 7.50 -7.00 -17.76
CA LYS A 71 6.38 -7.68 -17.05
C LYS A 71 6.73 -7.92 -15.59
N ALA A 72 7.91 -8.49 -15.30
CA ALA A 72 8.37 -8.71 -13.93
C ALA A 72 8.46 -7.41 -13.13
N THR A 73 8.87 -6.31 -13.75
CA THR A 73 8.92 -4.98 -13.12
C THR A 73 7.52 -4.45 -12.79
N ILE A 74 6.55 -4.61 -13.70
CA ILE A 74 5.16 -4.18 -13.47
C ILE A 74 4.53 -5.00 -12.36
N LEU A 75 4.68 -6.33 -12.36
CA LEU A 75 4.16 -7.21 -11.33
C LEU A 75 4.68 -6.85 -9.93
N LYS A 76 5.99 -6.56 -9.80
CA LYS A 76 6.58 -6.07 -8.54
C LYS A 76 5.98 -4.74 -8.08
N LYS A 77 5.64 -3.84 -9.02
CA LYS A 77 4.98 -2.58 -8.67
C LYS A 77 3.56 -2.81 -8.18
N ILE A 78 2.81 -3.71 -8.82
CA ILE A 78 1.46 -4.10 -8.38
C ILE A 78 1.52 -4.68 -6.97
N GLU A 79 2.40 -5.66 -6.72
CA GLU A 79 2.60 -6.28 -5.41
C GLU A 79 2.84 -5.22 -4.32
N LYS A 80 3.75 -4.28 -4.56
CA LYS A 80 4.03 -3.18 -3.63
C LYS A 80 2.81 -2.28 -3.35
N GLN A 81 1.99 -1.99 -4.37
CA GLN A 81 0.77 -1.21 -4.16
C GLN A 81 -0.31 -2.00 -3.43
N THR A 82 -0.41 -3.30 -3.66
CA THR A 82 -1.30 -4.19 -2.90
C THR A 82 -0.90 -4.23 -1.43
N GLU A 83 0.39 -4.41 -1.11
CA GLU A 83 0.90 -4.33 0.26
C GLU A 83 0.59 -2.98 0.93
N LYS A 84 0.72 -1.88 0.16
CA LYS A 84 0.33 -0.54 0.63
C LYS A 84 -1.17 -0.47 0.97
N LEU A 85 -2.04 -1.03 0.13
CA LEU A 85 -3.49 -1.08 0.41
C LEU A 85 -3.83 -1.87 1.67
N ASP A 86 -3.14 -2.98 1.90
CA ASP A 86 -3.30 -3.77 3.12
C ASP A 86 -2.90 -2.94 4.35
N GLN A 87 -1.77 -2.24 4.28
CA GLN A 87 -1.31 -1.36 5.36
C GLN A 87 -2.28 -0.19 5.62
N ILE A 88 -2.83 0.41 4.56
CA ILE A 88 -3.85 1.47 4.69
C ILE A 88 -5.11 0.92 5.37
N THR A 89 -5.54 -0.28 4.98
CA THR A 89 -6.74 -0.92 5.55
C THR A 89 -6.54 -1.21 7.03
N VAL A 90 -5.36 -1.72 7.41
CA VAL A 90 -4.97 -1.91 8.82
C VAL A 90 -4.93 -0.56 9.54
N ALA A 91 -4.37 0.49 8.95
CA ALA A 91 -4.31 1.81 9.57
C ALA A 91 -5.71 2.39 9.85
N LEU A 92 -6.65 2.23 8.91
CA LEU A 92 -8.05 2.64 9.09
C LEU A 92 -8.73 1.86 10.23
N ASP A 93 -8.57 0.53 10.29
CA ASP A 93 -9.09 -0.28 11.40
C ASP A 93 -8.50 0.15 12.76
N ARG A 94 -7.22 0.53 12.76
CA ARG A 94 -6.56 1.05 13.96
C ARG A 94 -7.09 2.41 14.41
N ILE A 95 -7.59 3.25 13.50
CA ILE A 95 -8.29 4.48 13.86
C ILE A 95 -9.59 4.14 14.59
N GLU A 96 -10.37 3.21 14.04
CA GLU A 96 -11.65 2.78 14.65
C GLU A 96 -11.47 2.08 16.01
N THR A 97 -10.39 1.32 16.18
CA THR A 97 -10.08 0.63 17.44
C THR A 97 -9.32 1.50 18.46
N GLY A 98 -8.96 2.73 18.12
CA GLY A 98 -8.23 3.65 19.00
C GLY A 98 -6.74 3.31 19.19
N ASN A 99 -6.15 2.55 18.26
CA ASN A 99 -4.76 2.10 18.30
C ASN A 99 -3.87 2.77 17.24
N TYR A 100 -4.40 3.73 16.48
CA TYR A 100 -3.64 4.44 15.45
C TYR A 100 -2.52 5.30 16.06
N GLY A 101 -1.39 5.40 15.35
CA GLY A 101 -0.22 6.12 15.83
C GLY A 101 0.60 5.39 16.90
N ILE A 102 0.32 4.11 17.16
CA ILE A 102 1.10 3.27 18.10
C ILE A 102 1.95 2.26 17.32
N CYS A 103 3.19 2.03 17.73
CA CYS A 103 4.08 1.06 17.11
C CYS A 103 3.59 -0.37 17.42
N VAL A 104 3.46 -1.22 16.39
CA VAL A 104 3.05 -2.63 16.60
C VAL A 104 4.12 -3.47 17.29
N ASP A 105 5.40 -3.09 17.19
CA ASP A 105 6.49 -3.87 17.77
C ASP A 105 6.83 -3.41 19.20
N THR A 106 6.89 -2.09 19.43
CA THR A 106 7.32 -1.52 20.72
C THR A 106 6.17 -1.02 21.60
N GLY A 107 4.98 -0.81 21.03
CA GLY A 107 3.86 -0.17 21.73
C GLY A 107 4.05 1.34 21.98
N GLU A 108 5.13 1.93 21.46
CA GLU A 108 5.42 3.37 21.61
C GLU A 108 4.69 4.24 20.59
N GLN A 109 4.64 5.54 20.84
CA GLN A 109 4.04 6.50 19.92
C GLN A 109 4.88 6.65 18.64
N ILE A 110 4.22 6.57 17.49
CA ILE A 110 4.81 6.88 16.18
C ILE A 110 4.75 8.39 16.01
N GLN A 111 5.88 9.05 15.76
CA GLN A 111 5.95 10.51 15.57
C GLN A 111 4.95 11.02 14.52
N LYS A 112 4.28 12.15 14.80
CA LYS A 112 3.27 12.75 13.91
C LYS A 112 3.86 13.06 12.54
N GLU A 113 5.09 13.57 12.50
CA GLU A 113 5.83 13.88 11.28
C GLU A 113 5.98 12.65 10.36
N ARG A 114 6.10 11.46 10.95
CA ARG A 114 6.15 10.21 10.19
C ARG A 114 4.77 9.82 9.66
N LEU A 115 3.71 9.99 10.45
CA LEU A 115 2.34 9.76 10.00
C LEU A 115 1.94 10.76 8.92
N GLU A 116 2.47 11.98 8.96
CA GLU A 116 2.30 12.97 7.91
C GLU A 116 3.01 12.59 6.61
N ALA A 117 4.21 12.02 6.69
CA ALA A 117 4.91 11.54 5.50
C ALA A 117 4.34 10.21 4.98
N ILE A 118 3.93 9.32 5.88
CA ILE A 118 3.52 7.94 5.61
C ILE A 118 2.35 7.59 6.56
N PRO A 119 1.10 7.90 6.18
CA PRO A 119 -0.06 7.76 7.09
C PRO A 119 -0.40 6.30 7.40
N TYR A 120 0.02 5.36 6.56
CA TYR A 120 -0.16 3.92 6.80
C TYR A 120 0.99 3.29 7.60
N ALA A 121 1.90 4.09 8.17
CA ALA A 121 3.00 3.57 8.96
C ALA A 121 2.51 2.95 10.28
N ILE A 122 2.72 1.64 10.44
CA ILE A 122 2.37 0.90 11.67
C ILE A 122 3.54 0.72 12.65
N ARG A 123 4.77 1.09 12.24
CA ARG A 123 6.01 0.97 13.00
C ARG A 123 6.69 2.32 13.18
N SER A 124 7.30 2.55 14.34
CA SER A 124 8.14 3.73 14.62
C SER A 124 9.45 3.70 13.82
N VAL A 125 10.21 4.80 13.81
CA VAL A 125 11.54 4.85 13.16
C VAL A 125 12.55 3.99 13.93
N VAL A 126 12.39 3.90 15.25
CA VAL A 126 13.26 3.16 16.19
C VAL A 126 13.18 1.64 15.97
N ALA A 127 12.09 1.13 15.40
CA ALA A 127 11.97 -0.28 15.04
C ALA A 127 12.77 -0.68 13.77
N LYS A 128 13.54 0.25 13.19
CA LYS A 128 14.49 -0.02 12.10
C LYS A 128 15.93 0.14 12.59
N ASP A 129 16.32 -0.68 13.55
CA ASP A 129 17.73 -0.95 13.89
C ASP A 129 17.91 -2.47 14.12
#